data_AF-A0A4C1XGJ4-F1
#
_entry.id   AF-A0A4C1XGJ4-F1
#
_cell.length_a   1.000
_cell.length_b   1.000
_cell.length_c   1.000
_cell.angle_alpha   90.00
_cell.angle_beta   90.00
_cell.angle_gamma   90.00
#
_symmetry.space_group_name_H-M   'P 1'
#
loop_
_entity.id
_entity.type
_entity.pdbx_description
1 polymer ?
#
loop_
_entity_poly.entity_id
_entity_poly.type
_entity_poly.pdbx_seq_one_letter_code
_entity_poly.pdbx_strand_id
1 'polypeptide(L)'
;MSLEKDSLKGGRKTLKTLQHTAVENENLVGRGAKNLKHQLSPPPVDVEAKRKNLNHKETQADFINKVTEQDLTNPDGPSEKYWELLAKKRQVALQEALEENKTLQELVDKLKEENAALKQMLEEANSFVEIVKQELADSANDDTGIDVNDVSTADETGEDSQKPSTPNSNNDDE
;
A
#
# COMPACT_ATOMS: atom_id res chain seq x y z
N MET A 1 -9.11 -71.68 -1.51
CA MET A 1 -8.91 -70.61 -0.51
C MET A 1 -7.69 -69.83 -0.99
N SER A 2 -7.82 -68.84 -1.87
CA SER A 2 -8.40 -67.49 -1.71
C SER A 2 -7.77 -66.66 -0.61
N LEU A 3 -7.09 -65.58 -1.05
CA LEU A 3 -6.86 -64.27 -0.40
C LEU A 3 -5.92 -64.31 0.83
N GLU A 4 -4.94 -63.42 1.02
CA GLU A 4 -4.88 -61.99 0.70
C GLU A 4 -3.48 -61.54 0.26
N LYS A 5 -3.47 -60.69 -0.76
CA LYS A 5 -2.45 -59.67 -1.02
C LYS A 5 -2.66 -58.50 -0.06
N ASP A 6 -1.62 -57.67 0.07
CA ASP A 6 -1.63 -56.29 0.57
C ASP A 6 -1.31 -56.08 2.06
N SER A 7 -0.02 -55.87 2.36
CA SER A 7 0.40 -54.66 3.12
C SER A 7 1.92 -54.46 3.13
N LEU A 8 2.49 -54.00 2.01
CA LEU A 8 3.85 -53.44 1.95
C LEU A 8 3.84 -52.08 1.20
N LYS A 9 2.87 -51.23 1.53
CA LYS A 9 2.82 -49.83 1.09
C LYS A 9 2.70 -48.91 2.31
N GLY A 10 3.78 -48.84 3.09
CA GLY A 10 3.81 -47.96 4.27
C GLY A 10 5.20 -47.55 4.76
N GLY A 11 6.27 -47.88 4.03
CA GLY A 11 7.61 -47.43 4.39
C GLY A 11 7.74 -45.92 4.19
N ARG A 12 8.12 -45.17 5.23
CA ARG A 12 8.44 -43.74 5.14
C ARG A 12 9.52 -43.55 4.08
N LYS A 13 9.15 -42.95 2.95
CA LYS A 13 10.11 -42.56 1.91
C LYS A 13 11.00 -41.47 2.49
N THR A 14 12.32 -41.66 2.45
CA THR A 14 13.24 -40.60 2.85
C THR A 14 13.20 -39.49 1.80
N LEU A 15 13.28 -38.22 2.23
CA LEU A 15 13.19 -37.06 1.33
C LEU A 15 14.23 -37.09 0.19
N LYS A 16 15.28 -37.90 0.37
CA LYS A 16 16.35 -38.16 -0.61
C LYS A 16 15.83 -38.68 -1.96
N THR A 17 14.69 -39.39 -1.99
CA THR A 17 14.14 -39.90 -3.25
C THR A 17 13.40 -38.83 -4.06
N LEU A 18 13.07 -37.68 -3.45
CA LEU A 18 12.40 -36.56 -4.13
C LEU A 18 13.37 -35.44 -4.53
N GLN A 19 14.56 -35.38 -3.92
CA GLN A 19 15.56 -34.34 -4.16
C GLN A 19 16.87 -34.97 -4.64
N HIS A 20 16.96 -35.27 -5.93
CA HIS A 20 18.15 -35.85 -6.56
C HIS A 20 19.40 -34.96 -6.46
N THR A 21 19.25 -33.66 -6.16
CA THR A 21 20.34 -32.69 -6.02
C THR A 21 20.83 -32.50 -4.57
N ALA A 22 20.22 -33.17 -3.59
CA ALA A 22 20.60 -33.08 -2.18
C ALA A 22 21.81 -33.97 -1.84
N VAL A 23 22.88 -33.86 -2.62
CA VAL A 23 24.16 -34.53 -2.35
C VAL A 23 25.01 -33.71 -1.36
N GLU A 24 24.77 -32.39 -1.25
CA GLU A 24 25.54 -31.48 -0.40
C GLU A 24 24.64 -30.69 0.55
N ASN A 25 25.12 -30.47 1.78
CA ASN A 25 24.40 -29.85 2.90
C ASN A 25 24.13 -28.34 2.74
N GLU A 26 24.40 -27.76 1.58
CA GLU A 26 24.31 -26.30 1.33
C GLU A 26 22.96 -25.87 0.73
N ASN A 27 22.20 -26.78 0.12
CA ASN A 27 21.00 -26.44 -0.65
C ASN A 27 19.65 -26.73 0.06
N LEU A 28 19.60 -26.59 1.38
CA LEU A 28 18.39 -26.82 2.19
C LEU A 28 17.51 -25.59 2.42
N VAL A 29 17.85 -24.44 1.82
CA VAL A 29 17.01 -23.25 1.87
C VAL A 29 16.85 -22.72 0.47
N GLY A 30 15.64 -22.90 -0.09
CA GLY A 30 15.28 -22.35 -1.40
C GLY A 30 15.62 -20.87 -1.46
N ARG A 31 16.59 -20.52 -2.31
CA ARG A 31 16.87 -19.14 -2.68
C ARG A 31 16.75 -19.00 -4.18
N GLY A 32 15.89 -18.07 -4.57
CA GLY A 32 15.46 -17.81 -5.93
C GLY A 32 16.62 -17.58 -6.88
N ALA A 33 16.48 -18.18 -8.05
CA ALA A 33 17.32 -17.91 -9.21
C ALA A 33 17.24 -16.41 -9.56
N LYS A 34 18.25 -15.64 -9.18
CA LYS A 34 18.54 -14.35 -9.82
C LYS A 34 19.38 -14.65 -11.05
N ASN A 35 18.70 -14.92 -12.16
CA ASN A 35 19.32 -15.06 -13.46
C ASN A 35 19.55 -13.68 -14.09
N LEU A 36 20.56 -13.62 -14.98
CA LEU A 36 20.89 -12.55 -15.93
C LEU A 36 21.51 -11.27 -15.34
N LYS A 37 22.85 -11.24 -15.26
CA LYS A 37 23.64 -10.05 -15.65
C LYS A 37 25.16 -10.22 -15.76
N HIS A 38 25.73 -11.41 -15.54
CA HIS A 38 27.17 -11.63 -15.75
C HIS A 38 27.42 -12.82 -16.68
N GLN A 39 27.28 -12.60 -17.98
CA GLN A 39 27.80 -13.50 -19.03
C GLN A 39 28.54 -12.74 -20.14
N LEU A 40 29.05 -11.54 -19.87
CA LEU A 40 29.86 -10.77 -20.83
C LEU A 40 31.01 -10.04 -20.13
N SER A 41 32.00 -10.77 -19.63
CA SER A 41 33.38 -10.27 -19.39
C SER A 41 34.37 -11.43 -19.19
N PRO A 42 35.62 -11.33 -19.71
CA PRO A 42 36.60 -12.43 -19.72
C PRO A 42 37.24 -12.72 -18.33
N PRO A 43 37.84 -13.91 -18.10
CA PRO A 43 38.36 -14.36 -16.81
C PRO A 43 39.87 -14.06 -16.63
N PRO A 44 40.52 -14.46 -15.52
CA PRO A 44 40.32 -14.03 -14.14
C PRO A 44 41.58 -13.29 -13.60
N VAL A 45 41.40 -12.31 -12.72
CA VAL A 45 42.52 -11.78 -11.91
C VAL A 45 42.56 -12.56 -10.60
N ASP A 46 43.70 -13.17 -10.34
CA ASP A 46 44.03 -13.91 -9.12
C ASP A 46 43.90 -12.97 -7.91
N VAL A 47 42.87 -13.19 -7.10
CA VAL A 47 42.71 -12.48 -5.81
C VAL A 47 42.73 -13.55 -4.73
N GLU A 48 43.92 -13.73 -4.16
CA GLU A 48 44.16 -14.53 -2.97
C GLU A 48 43.19 -14.08 -1.86
N ALA A 49 42.16 -14.88 -1.63
CA ALA A 49 41.24 -14.70 -0.54
C ALA A 49 41.98 -14.98 0.78
N LYS A 50 42.55 -13.91 1.38
CA LYS A 50 42.96 -13.90 2.78
C LYS A 50 41.77 -14.33 3.63
N ARG A 51 41.79 -15.58 4.09
CA ARG A 51 40.84 -16.14 5.04
C ARG A 51 40.95 -15.33 6.33
N LYS A 52 40.03 -14.39 6.52
CA LYS A 52 39.85 -13.75 7.82
C LYS A 52 39.35 -14.83 8.77
N ASN A 53 40.16 -15.16 9.77
CA ASN A 53 39.75 -16.01 10.88
C ASN A 53 38.48 -15.42 11.49
N LEU A 54 37.35 -16.05 11.20
CA LEU A 54 36.11 -15.82 11.92
C LEU A 54 36.33 -16.45 13.29
N ASN A 55 36.80 -15.63 14.24
CA ASN A 55 36.69 -15.99 15.64
C ASN A 55 35.20 -16.21 15.90
N HIS A 56 34.80 -17.47 16.05
CA HIS A 56 33.49 -17.85 16.55
C HIS A 56 33.37 -17.28 17.96
N LYS A 57 32.85 -16.06 18.06
CA LYS A 57 32.24 -15.59 19.29
C LYS A 57 30.94 -16.38 19.39
N GLU A 58 31.04 -17.57 19.98
CA GLU A 58 29.88 -18.38 20.33
C GLU A 58 28.87 -17.46 21.00
N THR A 59 27.67 -17.46 20.45
CA THR A 59 26.52 -16.72 20.94
C THR A 59 26.25 -17.20 22.36
N GLN A 60 26.79 -16.48 23.35
CA GLN A 60 26.48 -16.71 24.76
C GLN A 60 25.00 -16.36 24.92
N ALA A 61 24.14 -17.37 24.76
CA ALA A 61 22.72 -17.22 25.01
C ALA A 61 22.58 -16.89 26.50
N ASP A 62 21.99 -15.74 26.79
CA ASP A 62 21.80 -15.29 28.16
C ASP A 62 20.76 -16.19 28.85
N PHE A 63 21.24 -17.29 29.46
CA PHE A 63 20.39 -18.30 30.10
C PHE A 63 19.70 -17.76 31.36
N ILE A 64 20.14 -16.60 31.88
CA ILE A 64 19.57 -15.95 33.06
C ILE A 64 18.15 -15.43 32.77
N ASN A 65 17.86 -15.06 31.52
CA ASN A 65 16.59 -14.47 31.10
C ASN A 65 15.67 -15.46 30.35
N LYS A 66 15.97 -16.76 30.42
CA LYS A 66 15.20 -17.79 29.72
C LYS A 66 14.31 -18.59 30.65
N VAL A 67 13.08 -18.81 30.20
CA VAL A 67 12.14 -19.75 30.82
C VAL A 67 12.71 -21.16 30.67
N THR A 68 12.75 -21.91 31.77
CA THR A 68 13.27 -23.28 31.79
C THR A 68 12.17 -24.31 31.56
N GLU A 69 12.52 -25.54 31.21
CA GLU A 69 11.55 -26.63 31.04
C GLU A 69 10.79 -26.93 32.34
N GLN A 70 11.47 -26.82 33.48
CA GLN A 70 10.88 -26.99 34.80
C GLN A 70 9.78 -25.94 35.06
N ASP A 71 9.95 -24.70 34.60
CA ASP A 71 8.92 -23.66 34.74
C ASP A 71 7.61 -23.99 34.00
N LEU A 72 7.67 -24.86 32.99
CA LEU A 72 6.52 -25.22 32.16
C LEU A 72 5.93 -26.59 32.52
N THR A 73 6.66 -27.44 33.24
CA THR A 73 6.32 -28.86 33.44
C THR A 73 6.26 -29.30 34.91
N ASN A 74 6.72 -28.47 35.85
CA ASN A 74 6.71 -28.83 37.27
C ASN A 74 5.26 -28.92 37.82
N PRO A 75 4.86 -30.04 38.45
CA PRO A 75 3.53 -30.18 39.07
C PRO A 75 3.27 -29.19 40.22
N ASP A 76 4.32 -28.72 40.89
CA ASP A 76 4.21 -27.71 41.96
C ASP A 76 4.07 -26.28 41.41
N GLY A 77 4.18 -26.12 40.09
CA GLY A 77 3.98 -24.86 39.36
C GLY A 77 5.28 -24.18 38.90
N PRO A 78 5.16 -23.07 38.13
CA PRO A 78 6.30 -22.32 37.61
C PRO A 78 7.11 -21.62 38.70
N SER A 79 8.41 -21.40 38.47
CA SER A 79 9.24 -20.64 39.42
C SER A 79 8.87 -19.15 39.47
N GLU A 80 9.31 -18.46 40.52
CA GLU A 80 9.16 -17.00 40.65
C GLU A 80 9.75 -16.23 39.46
N LYS A 81 10.90 -16.69 38.93
CA LYS A 81 11.55 -16.07 37.78
C LYS A 81 10.69 -16.10 36.53
N TYR A 82 9.91 -17.16 36.34
CA TYR A 82 8.97 -17.24 35.23
C TYR A 82 7.93 -16.11 35.31
N TRP A 83 7.34 -15.91 36.50
CA TRP A 83 6.35 -14.87 36.71
C TRP A 83 6.93 -13.47 36.57
N GLU A 84 8.16 -13.24 37.03
CA GLU A 84 8.86 -11.97 36.82
C GLU A 84 9.07 -11.67 35.33
N LEU A 85 9.56 -12.64 34.56
CA LEU A 85 9.75 -12.49 33.11
C LEU A 85 8.42 -12.28 32.39
N LEU A 86 7.37 -12.99 32.80
CA LEU A 86 6.04 -12.84 32.24
C LEU A 86 5.44 -11.46 32.54
N ALA A 87 5.62 -10.96 33.76
CA ALA A 87 5.19 -9.62 34.15
C ALA A 87 5.90 -8.54 33.33
N LYS A 88 7.22 -8.64 33.15
CA LYS A 88 8.00 -7.73 32.29
C LYS A 88 7.52 -7.77 30.84
N LYS A 89 7.31 -8.96 30.26
CA LYS A 89 6.79 -9.09 28.89
C LYS A 89 5.40 -8.47 28.74
N ARG A 90 4.52 -8.71 29.71
CA ARG A 90 3.18 -8.12 29.73
C ARG A 90 3.22 -6.60 29.88
N GLN A 91 4.14 -6.08 30.69
CA GLN A 91 4.34 -4.64 30.84
C GLN A 91 4.76 -3.99 29.52
N VAL A 92 5.73 -4.57 28.80
CA VAL A 92 6.17 -4.06 27.50
C VAL A 92 5.02 -4.11 26.49
N ALA A 93 4.35 -5.25 26.36
CA ALA A 93 3.21 -5.38 25.46
C ALA A 93 2.06 -4.40 25.79
N LEU A 94 1.82 -4.13 27.08
CA LEU A 94 0.85 -3.13 27.51
C LEU A 94 1.30 -1.71 27.12
N GLN A 95 2.57 -1.39 27.32
CA GLN A 95 3.11 -0.08 26.96
C GLN A 95 3.01 0.16 25.45
N GLU A 96 3.38 -0.83 24.63
CA GLU A 96 3.22 -0.78 23.17
C GLU A 96 1.76 -0.58 22.78
N ALA A 97 0.82 -1.32 23.38
CA ALA A 97 -0.60 -1.19 23.11
C ALA A 97 -1.17 0.19 23.51
N LEU A 98 -0.69 0.77 24.61
CA LEU A 98 -1.10 2.12 25.04
C LEU A 98 -0.55 3.21 24.11
N GLU A 99 0.69 3.05 23.65
CA GLU A 99 1.29 3.98 22.68
C GLU A 99 0.57 3.90 21.32
N GLU A 100 0.27 2.70 20.83
CA GLU A 100 -0.54 2.50 19.64
C GLU A 100 -1.94 3.12 19.82
N ASN A 101 -2.60 2.89 20.95
CA ASN A 101 -3.92 3.49 21.21
C ASN A 101 -3.87 5.02 21.15
N LYS A 102 -2.86 5.64 21.76
CA LYS A 102 -2.66 7.08 21.72
C LYS A 102 -2.48 7.58 20.29
N THR A 103 -1.61 6.94 19.52
CA THR A 103 -1.36 7.34 18.12
C THR A 103 -2.60 7.17 17.24
N LEU A 104 -3.40 6.12 17.46
CA LEU A 104 -4.68 5.93 16.78
C LEU A 104 -5.70 7.01 17.15
N GLN A 105 -5.78 7.42 18.42
CA GLN A 105 -6.64 8.51 18.85
C GLN A 105 -6.26 9.83 18.16
N GLU A 106 -4.97 10.17 18.15
CA GLU A 106 -4.46 11.36 17.46
C GLU A 106 -4.78 11.34 15.96
N LEU A 107 -4.70 10.17 15.31
CA LEU A 107 -5.05 10.03 13.90
C LEU A 107 -6.55 10.20 13.67
N VAL A 108 -7.39 9.61 14.52
CA VAL A 108 -8.85 9.75 14.45
C VAL A 108 -9.25 11.21 14.60
N ASP A 109 -8.65 11.94 15.54
CA ASP A 109 -8.96 13.35 15.77
C ASP A 109 -8.57 14.21 14.56
N LYS A 110 -7.38 14.01 13.98
CA LYS A 110 -6.97 14.67 12.73
C LYS A 110 -7.94 14.38 11.57
N LEU A 111 -8.29 13.12 11.36
CA LEU A 111 -9.23 12.74 10.31
C LEU A 111 -10.63 13.33 10.52
N LYS A 112 -11.09 13.45 11.77
CA LYS A 112 -12.37 14.11 12.09
C LYS A 112 -12.32 15.61 11.79
N GLU A 113 -11.22 16.27 12.14
CA GLU A 113 -11.00 17.69 11.83
C GLU A 113 -11.00 17.94 10.32
N GLU A 114 -10.24 17.15 9.55
CA GLU A 114 -10.21 17.23 8.09
C GLU A 114 -11.59 16.97 7.48
N ASN A 115 -12.32 15.97 7.98
CA ASN A 115 -13.67 15.67 7.51
C ASN A 115 -14.65 16.81 7.81
N ALA A 116 -14.54 17.45 8.98
CA ALA A 116 -15.35 18.61 9.34
C ALA A 116 -15.05 19.79 8.41
N ALA A 117 -13.78 20.08 8.13
CA ALA A 117 -13.37 21.14 7.21
C ALA A 117 -13.90 20.90 5.79
N LEU A 118 -13.80 19.66 5.28
CA LEU A 118 -14.33 19.31 3.96
C LEU A 118 -15.86 19.43 3.88
N LYS A 119 -16.58 19.05 4.94
CA LYS A 119 -18.03 19.23 5.02
C LYS A 119 -18.42 20.71 5.02
N GLN A 120 -17.68 21.54 5.75
CA GLN A 120 -17.90 22.98 5.74
C GLN A 120 -17.68 23.57 4.34
N MET A 121 -16.58 23.21 3.67
CA MET A 121 -16.32 23.66 2.30
C MET A 121 -17.39 23.20 1.31
N LEU A 122 -17.92 21.99 1.47
CA LEU A 122 -19.04 21.48 0.67
C LEU A 122 -20.30 22.33 0.90
N GLU A 123 -20.61 22.67 2.15
CA GLU A 123 -21.77 23.48 2.51
C GLU A 123 -21.65 24.90 1.92
N GLU A 124 -20.48 25.51 2.02
CA GLU A 124 -20.19 26.82 1.43
C GLU A 124 -20.33 26.78 -0.11
N ALA A 125 -19.83 25.72 -0.76
CA ALA A 125 -19.97 25.55 -2.21
C ALA A 125 -21.44 25.34 -2.62
N ASN A 126 -22.21 24.57 -1.85
CA ASN A 126 -23.64 24.38 -2.10
C ASN A 126 -24.41 25.70 -1.93
N SER A 127 -24.13 26.45 -0.87
CA SER A 127 -24.69 27.78 -0.66
C SER A 127 -24.36 28.74 -1.81
N PHE A 128 -23.11 28.72 -2.31
CA PHE A 128 -22.74 29.51 -3.49
C PHE A 128 -23.52 29.09 -4.73
N VAL A 129 -23.69 27.79 -4.97
CA VAL A 129 -24.51 27.27 -6.08
C VAL A 129 -25.97 27.71 -5.94
N GLU A 130 -26.53 27.73 -4.73
CA GLU A 130 -27.89 28.22 -4.48
C GLU A 130 -28.03 29.71 -4.79
N ILE A 131 -27.10 30.55 -4.34
CA ILE A 131 -27.08 31.98 -4.65
C ILE A 131 -27.01 32.20 -6.17
N VAL A 132 -26.10 31.51 -6.87
CA VAL A 132 -25.99 31.63 -8.34
C VAL A 132 -27.29 31.21 -9.03
N LYS A 133 -27.91 30.11 -8.60
CA LYS A 133 -29.22 29.69 -9.14
C LYS A 133 -30.30 30.72 -8.90
N GLN A 134 -30.33 31.35 -7.72
CA GLN A 134 -31.28 32.40 -7.38
C GLN A 134 -31.10 33.63 -8.27
N GLU A 135 -29.87 34.13 -8.41
CA GLU A 135 -29.55 35.28 -9.28
C GLU A 135 -29.90 35.00 -10.76
N LEU A 136 -29.63 33.79 -11.26
CA LEU A 136 -30.04 33.38 -12.62
C LEU A 136 -31.56 33.30 -12.79
N ALA A 137 -32.28 32.87 -11.75
CA ALA A 137 -33.74 32.82 -11.77
C ALA A 137 -34.35 34.23 -11.71
N ASP A 138 -33.78 35.12 -10.90
CA ASP A 138 -34.24 36.50 -10.74
C ASP A 138 -33.95 37.33 -11.99
N SER A 139 -32.79 37.14 -12.64
CA SER A 139 -32.45 37.79 -13.92
C SER A 139 -33.23 37.25 -15.13
N ALA A 140 -33.75 36.02 -15.09
CA ALA A 140 -34.67 35.51 -16.11
C ALA A 140 -36.10 36.07 -15.96
N ASN A 141 -36.42 36.63 -14.78
CA ASN A 141 -37.72 37.20 -14.47
C ASN A 141 -37.73 38.74 -14.54
N ASP A 142 -36.54 39.36 -14.65
CA ASP A 142 -36.38 40.78 -14.95
C ASP A 142 -36.54 41.01 -16.46
N ASP A 143 -37.78 40.78 -16.95
CA ASP A 143 -38.23 41.38 -18.20
C ASP A 143 -38.19 42.89 -17.99
N THR A 144 -37.10 43.51 -18.43
CA THR A 144 -36.89 44.97 -18.35
C THR A 144 -38.02 45.79 -19.00
N GLY A 145 -39.02 45.16 -19.64
CA GLY A 145 -40.16 45.82 -20.25
C GLY A 145 -39.77 46.72 -21.42
N ILE A 146 -38.50 46.66 -21.83
CA ILE A 146 -37.98 47.35 -23.00
C ILE A 146 -38.26 46.42 -24.17
N ASP A 147 -39.39 46.67 -24.83
CA ASP A 147 -39.70 46.06 -26.12
C ASP A 147 -38.62 46.50 -27.13
N VAL A 148 -37.71 45.59 -27.46
CA VAL A 148 -36.68 45.78 -28.49
C VAL A 148 -37.27 46.05 -29.88
N ASN A 149 -38.59 45.86 -30.05
CA ASN A 149 -39.31 46.16 -31.27
C ASN A 149 -39.80 47.62 -31.35
N ASP A 150 -39.66 48.42 -30.28
CA ASP A 150 -39.96 49.87 -30.27
C ASP A 150 -38.76 50.71 -30.79
N VAL A 151 -37.62 50.07 -31.07
CA VAL A 151 -36.55 50.65 -31.90
C VAL A 151 -36.88 50.37 -33.37
N SER A 152 -37.85 51.10 -33.89
CA SER A 152 -38.02 51.22 -35.33
C SER A 152 -38.43 52.64 -35.70
N THR A 153 -37.65 53.18 -36.63
CA THR A 153 -37.92 54.33 -37.50
C THR A 153 -37.67 55.73 -36.94
N ALA A 154 -36.40 56.08 -36.77
CA ALA A 154 -35.95 57.45 -37.00
C ALA A 154 -34.46 57.51 -37.41
N ASP A 155 -34.08 56.84 -38.50
CA ASP A 155 -33.16 57.45 -39.49
C ASP A 155 -33.13 56.63 -40.79
N GLU A 156 -33.98 56.99 -41.74
CA GLU A 156 -33.69 56.73 -43.15
C GLU A 156 -32.77 57.85 -43.63
N THR A 157 -31.50 57.57 -43.92
CA THR A 157 -30.78 58.14 -45.08
C THR A 157 -29.39 57.54 -45.21
N GLY A 158 -29.11 56.89 -46.34
CA GLY A 158 -27.75 56.65 -46.81
C GLY A 158 -27.49 55.30 -47.47
N GLU A 159 -27.74 55.26 -48.79
CA GLU A 159 -27.10 54.45 -49.83
C GLU A 159 -25.61 54.12 -49.51
N ASP A 160 -24.95 53.02 -49.90
CA ASP A 160 -24.95 52.31 -51.17
C ASP A 160 -24.08 51.01 -51.09
N SER A 161 -24.47 50.00 -51.87
CA SER A 161 -23.65 49.02 -52.61
C SER A 161 -22.76 47.92 -51.98
N GLN A 162 -23.20 46.68 -52.27
CA GLN A 162 -22.47 45.53 -52.88
C GLN A 162 -21.61 44.56 -52.03
N LYS A 163 -22.27 43.45 -51.61
CA LYS A 163 -22.06 42.00 -51.92
C LYS A 163 -20.63 41.38 -52.10
N PRO A 164 -20.48 40.03 -52.04
CA PRO A 164 -19.58 39.35 -51.10
C PRO A 164 -18.49 38.50 -51.80
N SER A 165 -17.47 38.07 -51.06
CA SER A 165 -16.55 37.03 -51.54
C SER A 165 -16.00 36.15 -50.40
N THR A 166 -16.52 34.93 -50.36
CA THR A 166 -15.76 33.70 -50.03
C THR A 166 -15.87 32.82 -51.28
N PRO A 167 -14.94 31.90 -51.64
CA PRO A 167 -14.27 30.96 -50.73
C PRO A 167 -12.84 30.53 -51.18
N ASN A 168 -12.37 29.38 -50.66
CA ASN A 168 -11.25 28.51 -51.10
C ASN A 168 -9.90 28.72 -50.36
N SER A 169 -9.12 27.71 -49.97
CA SER A 169 -9.16 26.25 -50.15
C SER A 169 -8.14 25.59 -49.18
N ASN A 170 -8.48 24.40 -48.68
CA ASN A 170 -7.67 23.20 -48.43
C ASN A 170 -6.38 23.26 -47.59
N ASN A 171 -6.28 22.39 -46.57
CA ASN A 171 -5.66 21.07 -46.73
C ASN A 171 -5.90 20.20 -45.47
N ASP A 172 -6.66 19.12 -45.64
CA ASP A 172 -6.47 17.83 -44.97
C ASP A 172 -5.31 17.07 -45.66
N ASP A 173 -4.84 16.00 -45.02
CA ASP A 173 -3.78 15.02 -45.39
C ASP A 173 -2.37 15.29 -44.82
N GLU A 174 -2.05 14.71 -43.64
CA GLU A 174 -1.35 13.41 -43.48
C GLU A 174 -1.26 12.97 -42.00
#